data_AF-A0A4R6QDB6-F1
#
_entry.id   AF-A0A4R6QDB6-F1
#
_cell.length_a   1.000
_cell.length_b   1.000
_cell.length_c   1.000
_cell.angle_alpha   90.00
_cell.angle_beta   90.00
_cell.angle_gamma   90.00
#
_symmetry.space_group_name_H-M   'P 1'
#
loop_
_entity.id
_entity.type
_entity.pdbx_description
1 polymer ?
#
loop_
_entity_poly.entity_id
_entity_poly.type
_entity_poly.pdbx_seq_one_letter_code
_entity_poly.pdbx_strand_id
1 'polypeptide(L)'
;MSHIQLAPNIYDCSSCQTRCDGKSIGVYDFEKDVNFSEAIEEQIIRQINKSNPNLFAFKTKKNGYPDIEVISKTSIDKPVCYIEIKVQSRTFMSVETILPNSNLKPSETIALNLSDLERYFEIYEKEKIDLYIVWCLKNRNCINNQNTDLYFYQNSKELEKIRLNDKNNTRKFKRATGIGDVVNGQHKGVLVNYHFSINELIQGIPTITNQ
;
A
#
# COMPACT_ATOMS: atom_id res chain seq x y z
N MET A 1 -26.54 10.96 2.66
CA MET A 1 -27.12 9.59 2.62
C MET A 1 -26.01 8.60 2.92
N SER A 2 -26.24 7.65 3.82
CA SER A 2 -25.18 6.79 4.38
C SER A 2 -24.90 5.58 3.49
N HIS A 3 -23.62 5.27 3.28
CA HIS A 3 -23.20 3.99 2.70
C HIS A 3 -23.70 2.83 3.58
N ILE A 4 -24.19 1.75 2.96
CA ILE A 4 -24.64 0.55 3.70
C ILE A 4 -23.42 -0.30 4.04
N GLN A 5 -23.06 -0.34 5.32
CA GLN A 5 -21.97 -1.16 5.83
C GLN A 5 -22.46 -2.57 6.13
N LEU A 6 -21.79 -3.57 5.56
CA LEU A 6 -22.10 -5.00 5.75
C LEU A 6 -21.22 -5.63 6.85
N ALA A 7 -19.97 -5.17 6.95
CA ALA A 7 -19.00 -5.56 7.98
C ALA A 7 -17.91 -4.46 8.10
N PRO A 8 -16.93 -4.56 9.02
CA PRO A 8 -15.81 -3.63 9.08
C PRO A 8 -15.18 -3.45 7.70
N ASN A 9 -15.11 -2.21 7.21
CA ASN A 9 -14.58 -1.84 5.89
C ASN A 9 -15.23 -2.50 4.65
N ILE A 10 -16.28 -3.29 4.84
CA ILE A 10 -17.04 -3.95 3.77
C ILE A 10 -18.37 -3.23 3.60
N TYR A 11 -18.57 -2.65 2.42
CA TYR A 11 -19.76 -1.88 2.08
C TYR A 11 -20.46 -2.48 0.86
N ASP A 12 -21.78 -2.37 0.85
CA ASP A 12 -22.56 -2.69 -0.34
C ASP A 12 -22.30 -1.64 -1.43
N CYS A 13 -21.38 -1.97 -2.32
CA CYS A 13 -20.97 -1.10 -3.41
C CYS A 13 -21.99 -1.11 -4.57
N SER A 14 -23.01 -2.00 -4.55
CA SER A 14 -24.07 -2.04 -5.55
C SER A 14 -25.16 -0.99 -5.31
N SER A 15 -25.36 -0.59 -4.05
CA SER A 15 -26.32 0.45 -3.64
C SER A 15 -25.71 1.86 -3.56
N CYS A 16 -24.43 2.02 -3.91
CA CYS A 16 -23.73 3.30 -3.79
C CYS A 16 -24.12 4.29 -4.90
N GLN A 17 -24.67 5.45 -4.52
CA GLN A 17 -25.05 6.53 -5.46
C GLN A 17 -23.83 7.20 -6.10
N THR A 18 -22.77 7.41 -5.33
CA THR A 18 -21.46 7.84 -5.84
C THR A 18 -20.59 6.62 -6.05
N ARG A 19 -20.95 5.77 -7.02
CA ARG A 19 -20.15 4.60 -7.36
C ARG A 19 -18.72 5.06 -7.58
N CYS A 20 -17.75 4.46 -6.88
CA CYS A 20 -16.34 4.60 -7.22
C CYS A 20 -16.23 4.19 -8.68
N ASP A 21 -16.01 5.15 -9.57
CA ASP A 21 -16.18 4.93 -10.99
C ASP A 21 -15.08 3.97 -11.44
N GLY A 22 -15.46 2.74 -11.79
CA GLY A 22 -14.53 1.74 -12.34
C GLY A 22 -13.94 2.15 -13.70
N LYS A 23 -14.07 3.41 -14.11
CA LYS A 23 -13.49 3.98 -15.34
C LYS A 23 -11.99 4.09 -15.15
N SER A 24 -11.20 3.26 -15.80
CA SER A 24 -9.76 3.48 -15.91
C SER A 24 -9.53 4.90 -16.44
N ILE A 25 -8.65 5.67 -15.80
CA ILE A 25 -8.16 6.90 -16.41
C ILE A 25 -7.27 6.38 -17.52
N GLY A 26 -7.75 6.41 -18.77
CA GLY A 26 -7.03 5.86 -19.93
C GLY A 26 -5.70 6.56 -20.22
N VAL A 27 -5.34 7.56 -19.41
CA VAL A 27 -4.09 8.31 -19.41
C VAL A 27 -3.55 8.28 -17.97
N TYR A 28 -2.43 7.61 -17.76
CA TYR A 28 -1.66 7.68 -16.51
C TYR A 28 -0.69 8.84 -16.64
N ASP A 29 -0.89 9.90 -15.85
CA ASP A 29 0.03 11.04 -15.78
C ASP A 29 1.11 10.72 -14.74
N PHE A 30 2.20 10.15 -15.22
CA PHE A 30 3.28 9.63 -14.39
C PHE A 30 3.89 10.70 -13.47
N GLU A 31 4.07 11.94 -13.94
CA GLU A 31 4.67 13.01 -13.14
C GLU A 31 3.75 13.46 -12.00
N LYS A 32 2.44 13.53 -12.25
CA LYS A 32 1.46 13.89 -11.22
C LYS A 32 1.36 12.80 -10.15
N ASP A 33 1.39 11.53 -10.53
CA ASP A 33 1.34 10.41 -9.59
C ASP A 33 2.63 10.33 -8.74
N VAL A 34 3.80 10.61 -9.34
CA VAL A 34 5.08 10.68 -8.62
C VAL A 34 5.07 11.81 -7.60
N ASN A 35 4.81 13.05 -8.02
CA ASN A 35 4.78 14.22 -7.12
C ASN A 35 3.81 14.02 -5.94
N PHE A 36 2.72 13.31 -6.19
CA PHE A 36 1.74 12.98 -5.18
C PHE A 36 2.23 11.96 -4.15
N SER A 37 2.87 10.87 -4.60
CA SER A 37 3.50 9.89 -3.71
C SER A 37 4.54 10.56 -2.82
N GLU A 38 5.39 11.41 -3.42
CA GLU A 38 6.45 12.11 -2.70
C GLU A 38 5.90 13.04 -1.60
N ALA A 39 4.78 13.71 -1.86
CA ALA A 39 4.13 14.55 -0.85
C ALA A 39 3.64 13.75 0.36
N ILE A 40 3.12 12.53 0.15
CA ILE A 40 2.69 11.64 1.24
C ILE A 40 3.90 11.12 2.02
N GLU A 41 4.99 10.73 1.34
CA GLU A 41 6.24 10.33 1.98
C GLU A 41 6.78 11.45 2.88
N GLU A 42 6.85 12.68 2.38
CA GLU A 42 7.30 13.83 3.16
C GLU A 42 6.42 14.11 4.37
N GLN A 43 5.10 14.00 4.22
CA GLN A 43 4.16 14.19 5.31
C GLN A 43 4.41 13.18 6.44
N ILE A 44 4.59 11.90 6.10
CA ILE A 44 4.85 10.84 7.07
C ILE A 44 6.21 11.05 7.74
N ILE A 45 7.25 11.40 6.98
CA ILE A 45 8.56 11.76 7.53
C ILE A 45 8.43 12.90 8.56
N ARG A 46 7.74 13.99 8.21
CA ARG A 46 7.53 15.12 9.12
C ARG A 46 6.76 14.70 10.37
N GLN A 47 5.74 13.86 10.24
CA GLN A 47 4.95 13.37 11.37
C GLN A 47 5.80 12.52 12.33
N ILE A 48 6.60 11.58 11.80
CA ILE A 48 7.49 10.74 12.62
C ILE A 48 8.50 11.62 13.36
N ASN A 49 9.18 12.52 12.64
CA ASN A 49 10.19 13.41 13.20
C ASN A 49 9.64 14.38 14.27
N LYS A 50 8.39 14.83 14.10
CA LYS A 50 7.72 15.69 15.08
C LYS A 50 7.28 14.93 16.33
N SER A 51 6.79 13.70 16.17
CA SER A 51 6.18 12.93 17.26
C SER A 51 7.21 12.16 18.09
N ASN A 52 8.41 11.92 17.54
CA ASN A 52 9.44 11.09 18.17
C ASN A 52 10.77 11.86 18.26
N PRO A 53 11.07 12.51 19.39
CA PRO A 53 12.24 13.38 19.49
C PRO A 53 13.57 12.63 19.32
N ASN A 54 13.59 11.33 19.64
CA ASN A 54 14.78 10.48 19.55
C ASN A 54 14.94 9.74 18.20
N LEU A 55 13.99 9.90 17.28
CA LEU A 55 14.05 9.29 15.95
C LEU A 55 14.32 10.34 14.88
N PHE A 56 14.87 9.87 13.77
CA PHE A 56 15.01 10.66 12.55
C PHE A 56 14.64 9.81 11.32
N ALA A 57 13.54 10.18 10.66
CA ALA A 57 13.05 9.62 9.42
C ALA A 57 13.51 10.47 8.22
N PHE A 58 13.87 9.81 7.13
CA PHE A 58 14.29 10.43 5.87
C PHE A 58 14.09 9.46 4.70
N LYS A 59 14.04 9.98 3.46
CA LYS A 59 13.95 9.12 2.26
C LYS A 59 15.17 8.23 2.14
N THR A 60 14.99 6.95 1.84
CA THR A 60 16.12 6.04 1.56
C THR A 60 16.90 6.53 0.34
N LYS A 61 18.20 6.23 0.32
CA LYS A 61 19.04 6.35 -0.88
C LYS A 61 19.39 4.99 -1.48
N LYS A 62 18.94 3.88 -0.86
CA LYS A 62 19.28 2.52 -1.27
C LYS A 62 18.32 2.09 -2.38
N ASN A 63 18.86 1.76 -3.54
CA ASN A 63 18.04 1.29 -4.66
C ASN A 63 17.32 -0.01 -4.30
N GLY A 64 16.02 -0.07 -4.59
CA GLY A 64 15.16 -1.23 -4.30
C GLY A 64 14.74 -1.37 -2.83
N TYR A 65 15.19 -0.48 -1.93
CA TYR A 65 14.73 -0.46 -0.53
C TYR A 65 13.44 0.36 -0.38
N PRO A 66 12.75 0.22 0.76
CA PRO A 66 11.56 0.99 1.03
C PRO A 66 11.79 2.50 1.08
N ASP A 67 10.76 3.27 0.74
CA ASP A 67 10.83 4.73 0.55
C ASP A 67 11.50 5.49 1.70
N ILE A 68 11.27 5.10 2.96
CA ILE A 68 11.71 5.81 4.16
C ILE A 68 12.60 4.93 5.04
N GLU A 69 13.72 5.48 5.50
CA GLU A 69 14.53 4.93 6.59
C GLU A 69 14.28 5.71 7.87
N VAL A 70 14.18 5.00 9.00
CA VAL A 70 14.12 5.63 10.32
C VAL A 70 15.31 5.17 11.15
N ILE A 71 16.09 6.12 11.64
CA ILE A 71 17.23 5.86 12.53
C ILE A 71 16.96 6.38 13.94
N SER A 72 17.65 5.83 14.92
CA SER A 72 17.73 6.43 16.25
C SER A 72 18.77 7.55 16.23
N LYS A 73 18.47 8.68 16.87
CA LYS A 73 19.46 9.76 17.08
C LYS A 73 20.53 9.37 18.09
N THR A 74 20.28 8.35 18.91
CA THR A 74 21.25 7.82 19.88
C THR A 74 22.10 6.70 19.31
N SER A 75 21.71 6.10 18.18
CA SER A 75 22.46 5.07 17.47
C SER A 75 22.16 5.14 15.97
N ILE A 76 23.10 5.71 15.23
CA ILE A 76 22.94 6.04 13.81
C ILE A 76 23.48 4.94 12.87
N ASP A 77 24.06 3.87 13.40
CA ASP A 77 24.78 2.87 12.60
C ASP A 77 23.84 1.99 11.78
N LYS A 78 22.59 1.80 12.24
CA LYS A 78 21.58 0.99 11.56
C LYS A 78 20.19 1.62 11.67
N PRO A 79 19.36 1.49 10.63
CA PRO A 79 17.94 1.83 10.73
C PRO A 79 17.25 1.00 11.82
N VAL A 80 16.36 1.66 12.55
CA VAL A 80 15.41 1.03 13.48
C VAL A 80 14.34 0.30 12.67
N CYS A 81 13.87 0.92 11.59
CA CYS A 81 12.93 0.30 10.65
C CYS A 81 12.99 0.96 9.28
N TYR A 82 12.40 0.27 8.30
CA TYR A 82 12.07 0.80 6.97
C TYR A 82 10.56 0.95 6.82
N ILE A 83 10.13 1.92 6.01
CA ILE A 83 8.71 2.15 5.71
C ILE A 83 8.53 2.33 4.20
N GLU A 84 7.66 1.52 3.61
CA GLU A 84 7.16 1.66 2.23
C GLU A 84 5.81 2.37 2.22
N ILE A 85 5.63 3.34 1.34
CA ILE A 85 4.37 4.07 1.16
C ILE A 85 3.64 3.61 -0.10
N LYS A 86 2.35 3.33 0.03
CA LYS A 86 1.47 2.99 -1.09
C LYS A 86 0.20 3.81 -1.07
N VAL A 87 0.04 4.67 -2.07
CA VAL A 87 -1.19 5.43 -2.27
C VAL A 87 -2.21 4.57 -3.03
N GLN A 88 -3.43 4.46 -2.50
CA GLN A 88 -4.53 3.78 -3.18
C GLN A 88 -5.83 4.58 -3.16
N SER A 89 -6.18 5.14 -4.32
CA SER A 89 -7.32 6.05 -4.46
C SER A 89 -8.63 5.39 -4.86
N ARG A 90 -8.60 4.14 -5.36
CA ARG A 90 -9.75 3.50 -6.00
C ARG A 90 -10.13 2.18 -5.34
N THR A 91 -11.43 1.95 -5.29
CA THR A 91 -12.06 0.70 -4.88
C THR A 91 -11.93 -0.34 -5.99
N PHE A 92 -11.60 -1.58 -5.64
CA PHE A 92 -11.44 -2.66 -6.61
C PHE A 92 -12.80 -3.28 -6.97
N MET A 93 -13.61 -2.51 -7.71
CA MET A 93 -15.01 -2.85 -8.03
C MET A 93 -15.20 -4.20 -8.74
N SER A 94 -14.18 -4.70 -9.43
CA SER A 94 -14.24 -5.98 -10.17
C SER A 94 -13.57 -7.14 -9.42
N VAL A 95 -13.11 -6.95 -8.18
CA VAL A 95 -12.28 -7.95 -7.46
C VAL A 95 -12.96 -9.31 -7.38
N GLU A 96 -14.25 -9.35 -7.10
CA GLU A 96 -15.02 -10.60 -6.99
C GLU A 96 -15.14 -11.35 -8.32
N THR A 97 -15.01 -10.63 -9.45
CA THR A 97 -14.98 -11.23 -10.79
C THR A 97 -13.58 -11.70 -11.17
N ILE A 98 -12.54 -10.90 -10.88
CA ILE A 98 -11.16 -11.22 -11.30
C ILE A 98 -10.44 -12.18 -10.35
N LEU A 99 -10.86 -12.22 -9.08
CA LEU A 99 -10.32 -13.04 -8.00
C LEU A 99 -11.47 -13.75 -7.27
N PRO A 100 -12.27 -14.59 -7.95
CA PRO A 100 -13.51 -15.14 -7.40
C PRO A 100 -13.31 -16.02 -6.15
N ASN A 101 -12.12 -16.59 -6.00
CA ASN A 101 -11.78 -17.48 -4.89
C ASN A 101 -11.00 -16.78 -3.76
N SER A 102 -10.82 -15.45 -3.83
CA SER A 102 -10.04 -14.69 -2.84
C SER A 102 -10.80 -14.39 -1.55
N ASN A 103 -12.13 -14.47 -1.59
CA ASN A 103 -13.07 -13.95 -0.58
C ASN A 103 -12.96 -12.43 -0.31
N LEU A 104 -12.22 -11.68 -1.12
CA LEU A 104 -12.06 -10.23 -0.97
C LEU A 104 -13.28 -9.47 -1.53
N LYS A 105 -13.68 -8.40 -0.82
CA LYS A 105 -14.75 -7.50 -1.26
C LYS A 105 -14.21 -6.17 -1.81
N PRO A 106 -14.93 -5.49 -2.72
CA PRO A 106 -14.42 -4.31 -3.40
C PRO A 106 -13.86 -3.21 -2.49
N SER A 107 -14.61 -2.83 -1.44
CA SER A 107 -14.26 -1.70 -0.56
C SER A 107 -13.00 -1.96 0.26
N GLU A 108 -12.89 -3.15 0.83
CA GLU A 108 -11.75 -3.51 1.69
C GLU A 108 -10.48 -3.85 0.91
N THR A 109 -10.59 -4.13 -0.38
CA THR A 109 -9.46 -4.64 -1.15
C THR A 109 -8.40 -3.57 -1.36
N ILE A 110 -7.16 -3.94 -1.14
CA ILE A 110 -5.95 -3.19 -1.51
C ILE A 110 -5.00 -4.13 -2.25
N ALA A 111 -3.94 -3.56 -2.81
CA ALA A 111 -2.97 -4.32 -3.61
C ALA A 111 -1.54 -3.84 -3.44
N LEU A 112 -0.61 -4.72 -3.75
CA LEU A 112 0.81 -4.40 -3.88
C LEU A 112 1.39 -5.19 -5.04
N ASN A 113 2.37 -4.61 -5.72
CA ASN A 113 3.17 -5.33 -6.71
C ASN A 113 3.81 -6.55 -6.05
N LEU A 114 3.62 -7.73 -6.63
CA LEU A 114 4.13 -8.97 -6.06
C LEU A 114 5.67 -8.99 -5.99
N SER A 115 6.35 -8.47 -7.01
CA SER A 115 7.82 -8.43 -7.02
C SER A 115 8.39 -7.46 -5.98
N ASP A 116 7.70 -6.37 -5.68
CA ASP A 116 8.09 -5.47 -4.59
C ASP A 116 7.86 -6.15 -3.23
N LEU A 117 6.70 -6.79 -3.04
CA LEU A 117 6.37 -7.53 -1.83
C LEU A 117 7.42 -8.62 -1.51
N GLU A 118 7.76 -9.44 -2.50
CA GLU A 118 8.77 -10.50 -2.36
C GLU A 118 10.16 -9.92 -2.04
N ARG A 119 10.54 -8.81 -2.68
CA ARG A 119 11.78 -8.08 -2.37
C ARG A 119 11.81 -7.56 -0.93
N TYR A 120 10.68 -7.09 -0.39
CA TYR A 120 10.63 -6.64 1.01
C TYR A 120 10.84 -7.79 2.01
N PHE A 121 10.39 -9.01 1.68
CA PHE A 121 10.67 -10.19 2.51
C PHE A 121 12.15 -10.53 2.48
N GLU A 122 12.79 -10.50 1.31
CA GLU A 122 14.24 -10.71 1.18
C GLU A 122 15.05 -9.65 1.96
N ILE A 123 14.63 -8.38 1.92
CA ILE A 123 15.26 -7.30 2.69
C ILE A 123 15.14 -7.57 4.19
N TYR A 124 13.95 -7.95 4.67
CA TYR A 124 13.76 -8.32 6.07
C TYR A 124 14.68 -9.49 6.46
N GLU A 125 14.75 -10.54 5.63
CA GLU A 125 15.58 -11.70 5.90
C GLU A 125 17.08 -11.38 5.91
N LYS A 126 17.53 -10.47 5.05
CA LYS A 126 18.94 -10.04 4.99
C LYS A 126 19.33 -9.12 6.15
N GLU A 127 18.51 -8.11 6.42
CA GLU A 127 18.87 -7.02 7.34
C GLU A 127 18.43 -7.31 8.78
N LYS A 128 17.39 -8.15 8.95
CA LYS A 128 16.71 -8.41 10.24
C LYS A 128 16.22 -7.13 10.93
N ILE A 129 15.85 -6.14 10.12
CA ILE A 129 15.29 -4.84 10.53
C ILE A 129 13.81 -4.82 10.15
N ASP A 130 12.96 -4.31 11.05
CA ASP A 130 11.52 -4.22 10.80
C ASP A 130 11.20 -3.38 9.56
N LEU A 131 10.25 -3.86 8.76
CA LEU A 131 9.80 -3.21 7.54
C LEU A 131 8.28 -3.13 7.57
N TYR A 132 7.75 -1.92 7.43
CA TYR A 132 6.31 -1.68 7.40
C TYR A 132 5.88 -1.21 6.01
N ILE A 133 4.73 -1.72 5.55
CA ILE A 133 4.06 -1.20 4.37
C ILE A 133 2.88 -0.37 4.87
N VAL A 134 2.81 0.89 4.45
CA VAL A 134 1.76 1.85 4.82
C VAL A 134 0.93 2.19 3.59
N TRP A 135 -0.34 1.85 3.62
CA TRP A 135 -1.32 2.25 2.63
C TRP A 135 -1.98 3.56 3.02
N CYS A 136 -1.89 4.57 2.15
CA CYS A 136 -2.68 5.80 2.21
C CYS A 136 -3.90 5.64 1.30
N LEU A 137 -5.08 5.45 1.88
CA LEU A 137 -6.34 5.36 1.16
C LEU A 137 -6.91 6.76 0.91
N LYS A 138 -7.28 7.01 -0.34
CA LYS A 138 -7.87 8.27 -0.78
C LYS A 138 -9.13 8.00 -1.60
N ASN A 139 -10.05 8.96 -1.68
CA ASN A 139 -11.20 8.93 -2.60
C ASN A 139 -12.04 7.63 -2.59
N ARG A 140 -12.04 6.88 -1.49
CA ARG A 140 -12.92 5.74 -1.26
C ARG A 140 -14.04 6.24 -0.35
N ASN A 141 -15.05 6.90 -0.92
CA ASN A 141 -16.09 7.60 -0.15
C ASN A 141 -16.77 6.76 0.94
N CYS A 142 -16.83 5.43 0.79
CA CYS A 142 -17.34 4.53 1.81
C CYS A 142 -16.40 4.31 3.01
N ILE A 143 -15.10 4.52 2.85
CA ILE A 143 -14.05 4.29 3.86
C ILE A 143 -13.48 5.60 4.40
N ASN A 144 -13.20 6.58 3.53
CA ASN A 144 -12.66 7.87 3.91
C ASN A 144 -13.49 9.01 3.32
N ASN A 145 -13.64 10.10 4.08
CA ASN A 145 -14.33 11.29 3.62
C ASN A 145 -13.57 11.95 2.46
N GLN A 146 -14.26 12.71 1.62
CA GLN A 146 -13.61 13.51 0.58
C GLN A 146 -12.50 14.38 1.18
N ASN A 147 -11.34 14.40 0.50
CA ASN A 147 -10.14 15.13 0.91
C ASN A 147 -9.52 14.72 2.26
N THR A 148 -9.82 13.52 2.76
CA THR A 148 -9.14 12.96 3.94
C THR A 148 -8.26 11.78 3.58
N ASP A 149 -7.11 11.68 4.25
CA ASP A 149 -6.19 10.57 4.09
C ASP A 149 -6.42 9.60 5.24
N LEU A 150 -6.67 8.33 4.90
CA LEU A 150 -6.80 7.27 5.89
C LEU A 150 -5.68 6.27 5.71
N TYR A 151 -4.90 6.08 6.77
CA TYR A 151 -3.73 5.22 6.74
C TYR A 151 -4.03 3.85 7.34
N PHE A 152 -3.44 2.82 6.75
CA PHE A 152 -3.36 1.49 7.31
C PHE A 152 -1.95 0.96 7.12
N TYR A 153 -1.47 0.11 8.02
CA TYR A 153 -0.14 -0.47 7.91
C TYR A 153 -0.08 -1.91 8.37
N GLN A 154 0.97 -2.61 7.94
CA GLN A 154 1.32 -3.91 8.48
C GLN A 154 2.83 -4.16 8.36
N ASN A 155 3.38 -4.96 9.28
CA ASN A 155 4.77 -5.43 9.20
C ASN A 155 4.90 -6.47 8.07
N SER A 156 6.00 -6.42 7.31
CA SER A 156 6.24 -7.30 6.17
C SER A 156 6.15 -8.78 6.53
N LYS A 157 6.55 -9.18 7.73
CA LYS A 157 6.45 -10.57 8.20
C LYS A 157 5.01 -11.06 8.28
N GLU A 158 4.09 -10.22 8.74
CA GLU A 158 2.67 -10.61 8.80
C GLU A 158 2.07 -10.71 7.40
N LEU A 159 2.47 -9.82 6.48
CA LEU A 159 2.10 -9.92 5.07
C LEU A 159 2.67 -11.18 4.41
N GLU A 160 3.89 -11.57 4.78
CA GLU A 160 4.52 -12.81 4.31
C GLU A 160 3.72 -14.03 4.75
N LYS A 161 3.29 -14.09 6.02
CA LYS A 161 2.42 -15.16 6.51
C LYS A 161 1.13 -15.26 5.69
N ILE A 162 0.46 -14.13 5.43
CA ILE A 162 -0.76 -14.10 4.61
C ILE A 162 -0.46 -14.65 3.20
N ARG A 163 0.61 -14.16 2.58
CA ARG A 163 1.03 -14.54 1.22
C ARG A 163 1.39 -16.04 1.11
N LEU A 164 2.04 -16.60 2.12
CA LEU A 164 2.45 -18.02 2.16
C LEU A 164 1.27 -18.94 2.50
N ASN A 165 0.30 -18.46 3.27
CA ASN A 165 -0.92 -19.22 3.58
C ASN A 165 -1.85 -19.36 2.37
N ASP A 166 -1.83 -18.42 1.43
CA ASP A 166 -2.55 -18.51 0.14
C ASP A 166 -1.83 -19.42 -0.86
N LYS A 167 -1.77 -20.72 -0.55
CA LYS A 167 -1.07 -21.75 -1.35
C LYS A 167 -1.54 -21.83 -2.80
N ASN A 168 -2.80 -21.48 -3.05
CA ASN A 168 -3.44 -21.54 -4.36
C ASN A 168 -3.31 -20.21 -5.14
N ASN A 169 -2.62 -19.21 -4.59
CA ASN A 169 -2.46 -17.87 -5.17
C ASN A 169 -3.80 -17.23 -5.56
N THR A 170 -4.85 -17.44 -4.76
CA THR A 170 -6.20 -16.96 -5.02
C THR A 170 -6.31 -15.43 -5.00
N ARG A 171 -5.33 -14.74 -4.42
CA ARG A 171 -5.27 -13.28 -4.33
C ARG A 171 -4.30 -12.63 -5.33
N LYS A 172 -3.68 -13.43 -6.20
CA LYS A 172 -2.74 -12.97 -7.22
C LYS A 172 -3.48 -12.63 -8.51
N PHE A 173 -3.28 -11.43 -9.02
CA PHE A 173 -3.82 -11.01 -10.32
C PHE A 173 -2.70 -10.55 -11.25
N LYS A 174 -2.73 -11.02 -12.50
CA LYS A 174 -1.89 -10.49 -13.57
C LYS A 174 -2.76 -9.67 -14.52
N ARG A 175 -2.50 -8.37 -14.59
CA ARG A 175 -3.18 -7.51 -15.57
C ARG A 175 -2.60 -7.70 -16.96
N ALA A 176 -3.40 -7.35 -17.97
CA ALA A 176 -2.90 -7.24 -19.33
C ALA A 176 -1.86 -6.10 -19.44
N THR A 177 -0.92 -6.27 -20.37
CA THR A 177 0.01 -5.22 -20.77
C THR A 177 -0.76 -4.07 -21.43
N GLY A 178 -0.53 -2.86 -20.95
CA GLY A 178 -1.02 -1.61 -21.55
C GLY A 178 0.09 -0.90 -22.33
N ILE A 179 -0.29 0.07 -23.15
CA ILE A 179 0.65 0.85 -24.00
C ILE A 179 1.72 1.55 -23.15
N GLY A 180 1.35 2.07 -21.97
CA GLY A 180 2.27 2.73 -21.04
C GLY A 180 3.28 1.80 -20.35
N ASP A 181 3.17 0.49 -20.50
CA ASP A 181 4.12 -0.46 -19.90
C ASP A 181 5.41 -0.58 -20.71
N VAL A 182 5.44 -0.03 -21.94
CA VAL A 182 6.59 -0.07 -22.83
C VAL A 182 7.17 1.33 -22.95
N VAL A 183 8.37 1.54 -22.39
CA VAL A 183 9.11 2.80 -22.50
C VAL A 183 10.40 2.51 -23.25
N ASN A 184 10.62 3.20 -24.38
CA ASN A 184 11.77 3.01 -25.26
C ASN A 184 11.99 1.54 -25.69
N GLY A 185 10.90 0.82 -26.02
CA GLY A 185 10.95 -0.58 -26.46
C GLY A 185 11.21 -1.61 -25.35
N GLN A 186 11.39 -1.18 -24.10
CA GLN A 186 11.53 -2.06 -22.94
C GLN A 186 10.24 -2.10 -22.13
N HIS A 187 9.82 -3.31 -21.75
CA HIS A 187 8.69 -3.50 -20.83
C HIS A 187 9.12 -3.11 -19.41
N LYS A 188 8.62 -1.98 -18.91
CA LYS A 188 8.85 -1.44 -17.57
C LYS A 188 7.65 -1.60 -16.65
N GLY A 189 6.46 -1.85 -17.20
CA GLY A 189 5.25 -2.01 -16.41
C GLY A 189 5.26 -3.25 -15.55
N VAL A 190 4.84 -3.10 -14.29
CA VAL A 190 4.64 -4.24 -13.40
C VAL A 190 3.23 -4.80 -13.61
N LEU A 191 3.16 -6.09 -13.95
CA LEU A 191 1.93 -6.75 -14.37
C LEU A 191 1.25 -7.55 -13.27
N VAL A 192 1.97 -7.93 -12.21
CA VAL A 192 1.50 -8.90 -11.23
C VAL A 192 1.35 -8.25 -9.86
N ASN A 193 0.13 -8.25 -9.35
CA ASN A 193 -0.20 -7.73 -8.03
C ASN A 193 -0.72 -8.85 -7.12
N TYR A 194 -0.45 -8.70 -5.83
CA TYR A 194 -1.06 -9.48 -4.77
C TYR A 194 -2.02 -8.59 -3.98
N HIS A 195 -3.19 -9.13 -3.63
CA HIS A 195 -4.26 -8.38 -2.99
C HIS A 195 -4.41 -8.75 -1.52
N PHE A 196 -4.73 -7.76 -0.71
CA PHE A 196 -4.99 -7.91 0.72
C PHE A 196 -6.35 -7.27 1.06
N SER A 197 -6.90 -7.64 2.20
CA SER A 197 -7.98 -6.88 2.83
C SER A 197 -7.37 -5.86 3.81
N ILE A 198 -7.89 -4.64 3.85
CA ILE A 198 -7.49 -3.68 4.89
C ILE A 198 -7.88 -4.12 6.31
N ASN A 199 -8.79 -5.10 6.43
CA ASN A 199 -9.10 -5.73 7.72
C ASN A 199 -7.97 -6.65 8.23
N GLU A 200 -6.96 -6.93 7.40
CA GLU A 200 -5.73 -7.64 7.79
C GLU A 200 -4.63 -6.67 8.26
N LEU A 201 -4.92 -5.36 8.27
CA LEU A 201 -4.00 -4.28 8.60
C LEU A 201 -4.39 -3.58 9.89
N ILE A 202 -3.45 -2.81 10.43
CA ILE A 202 -3.66 -1.92 11.57
C ILE A 202 -3.96 -0.52 11.04
N GLN A 203 -5.03 0.11 11.52
CA GLN A 203 -5.36 1.48 11.14
C GLN A 203 -4.38 2.48 11.76
N GLY A 204 -3.86 3.40 10.94
CA GLY A 204 -2.92 4.44 11.32
C GLY A 204 -1.56 4.32 10.62
N ILE A 205 -0.53 4.90 11.24
CA ILE A 205 0.87 4.73 10.86
C ILE A 205 1.59 3.88 11.93
N PRO A 206 2.69 3.20 11.59
CA PRO A 206 3.43 2.38 12.56
C PRO A 206 3.88 3.20 13.76
N THR A 207 3.64 2.69 14.97
CA THR A 207 4.27 3.22 16.17
C THR A 207 5.68 2.66 16.24
N ILE A 208 6.68 3.54 16.09
CA ILE A 208 8.10 3.17 16.10
C ILE A 208 8.62 3.43 17.51
N THR A 209 8.92 2.35 18.24
CA THR A 209 9.57 2.45 19.54
C THR A 209 11.09 2.37 19.35
N ASN A 210 11.83 3.22 20.07
CA ASN A 210 13.26 2.97 20.24
C ASN A 210 13.42 1.62 20.95
N GLN A 211 14.12 0.69 20.30
CA GLN A 211 14.70 -0.47 20.98
C GLN A 211 15.95 -0.04 21.76
#